data_AF-A0A8H7GQ07-F1
#
_entry.id   AF-A0A8H7GQ07-F1
#
_cell.length_a   1.000
_cell.length_b   1.000
_cell.length_c   1.000
_cell.angle_alpha   90.00
_cell.angle_beta   90.00
_cell.angle_gamma   90.00
#
_symmetry.space_group_name_H-M   'P 1'
#
loop_
_entity.id
_entity.type
_entity.pdbx_description
1 polymer ?
#
loop_
_entity_poly.entity_id
_entity_poly.type
_entity_poly.pdbx_seq_one_letter_code
_entity_poly.pdbx_strand_id
1 'polypeptide(L)'
;MSSTIQNRTHEFQQCVTSFDKINKVGTPQQRQIPGKKSKFSQQASIIAKDIAHTTELLLKLALLAKRKPLFDDRPVEIGELTYVIKQDIFKIEQSIQNLQKFARGDSLIQVDSQITQYLKNVMNLLNLKMKNVSGEFKSVLELRQKNELVKQIEEGTFLIRCAEQTE
;
A
#
# COMPACT_ATOMS: atom_id res chain seq x y z
N MET A 1 32.52 15.45 -28.55
CA MET A 1 31.75 16.58 -27.98
C MET A 1 31.02 16.07 -26.75
N SER A 2 31.68 16.11 -25.58
CA SER A 2 31.11 15.61 -24.32
C SER A 2 30.21 16.68 -23.72
N SER A 3 28.89 16.45 -23.72
CA SER A 3 27.90 17.34 -23.10
C SER A 3 28.12 17.33 -21.60
N THR A 4 28.77 18.36 -21.08
CA THR A 4 28.96 18.56 -19.64
C THR A 4 27.60 18.86 -19.03
N ILE A 5 27.06 17.92 -18.25
CA ILE A 5 25.84 18.12 -17.47
C ILE A 5 26.17 19.17 -16.40
N GLN A 6 25.80 20.42 -16.64
CA GLN A 6 26.01 21.51 -15.70
C GLN A 6 24.92 21.48 -14.61
N ASN A 7 25.34 21.48 -13.35
CA ASN A 7 24.44 21.57 -12.21
C ASN A 7 23.96 23.02 -12.05
N ARG A 8 22.77 23.31 -12.58
CA ARG A 8 22.14 24.64 -12.57
C ARG A 8 21.42 24.98 -11.26
N THR A 9 21.51 24.13 -10.23
CA THR A 9 20.87 24.38 -8.93
C THR A 9 21.37 25.69 -8.31
N HIS A 10 22.65 26.02 -8.51
CA HIS A 10 23.25 27.23 -7.95
C HIS A 10 22.72 28.52 -8.62
N GLU A 11 22.58 28.50 -9.95
CA GLU A 11 21.96 29.59 -10.72
C GLU A 11 20.51 29.82 -10.29
N PHE A 12 19.74 28.72 -10.14
CA PHE A 12 18.37 28.78 -9.66
C PHE A 12 18.28 29.39 -8.25
N GLN A 13 19.16 28.96 -7.34
CA GLN A 13 19.17 29.45 -5.96
C GLN A 13 19.54 30.95 -5.87
N GLN A 14 20.45 31.43 -6.73
CA GLN A 14 20.77 32.85 -6.88
C GLN A 14 19.61 33.67 -7.46
N CYS A 15 18.91 33.14 -8.46
CA CYS A 15 17.71 33.78 -9.02
C CYS A 15 16.60 33.90 -7.96
N VAL A 16 16.32 32.83 -7.21
CA VAL A 16 15.27 32.82 -6.17
C VAL A 16 15.60 33.80 -5.04
N THR A 17 16.85 33.83 -4.56
CA THR A 17 17.27 34.77 -3.50
C THR A 17 17.24 36.23 -3.95
N SER A 18 17.53 36.50 -5.22
CA SER A 18 17.40 37.85 -5.80
C SER A 18 15.92 38.25 -5.90
N PHE A 19 15.05 37.33 -6.28
CA PHE A 19 13.61 37.57 -6.39
C PHE A 19 12.94 37.81 -5.01
N ASP A 20 13.35 37.06 -3.99
CA ASP A 20 12.87 37.23 -2.60
C ASP A 20 13.27 38.60 -2.03
N LYS A 21 14.48 39.08 -2.35
CA LYS A 21 14.96 40.41 -1.96
C LYS A 21 14.17 41.54 -2.65
N ILE A 22 13.78 41.36 -3.91
CA ILE A 22 12.97 42.34 -4.66
C ILE A 22 11.54 42.40 -4.11
N ASN A 23 10.95 41.26 -3.74
CA ASN A 23 9.59 41.22 -3.16
C ASN A 23 9.50 41.70 -1.70
N LYS A 24 10.61 41.74 -0.96
CA LYS A 24 10.63 42.21 0.45
C LYS A 24 10.47 43.73 0.63
N VAL A 25 10.58 44.53 -0.44
CA VAL A 25 10.46 46.00 -0.34
C VAL A 25 9.00 46.48 -0.38
N GLY A 26 8.03 45.59 -0.62
CA GLY A 26 6.61 45.94 -0.59
C GLY A 26 5.74 44.80 -0.10
N THR A 27 5.24 44.93 1.12
CA THR A 27 4.25 44.11 1.85
C THR A 27 4.79 43.09 2.87
N PRO A 28 4.27 43.08 4.12
CA PRO A 28 4.54 42.03 5.08
C PRO A 28 3.79 40.76 4.65
N GLN A 29 4.42 39.96 3.78
CA GLN A 29 3.89 38.65 3.41
C GLN A 29 3.91 37.71 4.63
N GLN A 30 2.70 37.33 5.07
CA GLN A 30 2.46 36.17 5.92
C GLN A 30 3.33 35.00 5.45
N ARG A 31 4.23 34.51 6.32
CA ARG A 31 4.80 33.18 6.17
C ARG A 31 3.63 32.23 5.97
N GLN A 32 3.52 31.62 4.79
CA GLN A 32 2.64 30.50 4.58
C GLN A 32 3.16 29.36 5.48
N ILE A 33 2.61 29.28 6.68
CA ILE A 33 2.62 28.08 7.52
C ILE A 33 2.25 26.93 6.57
N PRO A 34 2.98 25.79 6.54
CA PRO A 34 2.63 24.68 5.67
C PRO A 34 1.14 24.40 5.84
N GLY A 35 0.36 24.68 4.80
CA GLY A 35 -1.09 24.72 4.91
C GLY A 35 -1.56 23.42 5.55
N LYS A 36 -2.39 23.53 6.61
CA LYS A 36 -2.98 22.37 7.28
C LYS A 36 -3.49 21.44 6.18
N LYS A 37 -2.97 20.21 6.11
CA LYS A 37 -3.32 19.23 5.08
C LYS A 37 -4.85 19.20 4.96
N SER A 38 -5.38 19.26 3.73
CA SER A 38 -6.82 19.14 3.50
C SER A 38 -7.36 17.90 4.22
N LYS A 39 -8.60 17.97 4.71
CA LYS A 39 -9.27 16.82 5.36
C LYS A 39 -9.21 15.57 4.48
N PHE A 40 -9.33 15.75 3.15
CA PHE A 40 -9.11 14.67 2.18
C PHE A 40 -7.71 14.06 2.29
N SER A 41 -6.66 14.90 2.25
CA SER A 41 -5.27 14.44 2.31
C SER A 41 -4.93 13.78 3.64
N GLN A 42 -5.54 14.23 4.74
CA GLN A 42 -5.40 13.58 6.05
C GLN A 42 -6.01 12.17 6.01
N GLN A 43 -7.26 12.04 5.55
CA GLN A 43 -7.94 10.75 5.45
C GLN A 43 -7.24 9.79 4.48
N ALA A 44 -6.81 10.29 3.32
CA ALA A 44 -6.01 9.52 2.37
C ALA A 44 -4.69 9.03 2.98
N SER A 45 -4.05 9.83 3.83
CA SER A 45 -2.82 9.42 4.52
C SER A 45 -3.06 8.34 5.56
N ILE A 46 -4.22 8.29 6.21
CA ILE A 46 -4.58 7.24 7.16
C ILE A 46 -4.76 5.92 6.39
N ILE A 47 -5.57 5.94 5.32
CA ILE A 47 -5.78 4.78 4.45
C ILE A 47 -4.45 4.25 3.90
N ALA A 48 -3.54 5.14 3.47
CA ALA A 48 -2.24 4.73 2.97
C ALA A 48 -1.39 4.02 4.04
N LYS A 49 -1.49 4.42 5.32
CA LYS A 49 -0.81 3.75 6.42
C LYS A 49 -1.44 2.38 6.72
N ASP A 50 -2.76 2.29 6.70
CA ASP A 50 -3.47 1.03 6.91
C ASP A 50 -3.09 0.01 5.83
N ILE A 51 -3.04 0.43 4.56
CA ILE A 51 -2.56 -0.41 3.45
C ILE A 51 -1.12 -0.89 3.69
N ALA A 52 -0.23 0.00 4.14
CA ALA A 52 1.16 -0.37 4.43
C ALA A 52 1.25 -1.42 5.55
N HIS A 53 0.51 -1.22 6.63
CA HIS A 53 0.41 -2.18 7.74
C HIS A 53 -0.12 -3.54 7.27
N THR A 54 -1.21 -3.57 6.50
CA THR A 54 -1.75 -4.82 5.95
C THR A 54 -0.74 -5.50 5.01
N THR A 55 0.05 -4.73 4.26
CA THR A 55 1.11 -5.26 3.40
C THR A 55 2.21 -5.94 4.22
N GLU A 56 2.63 -5.35 5.35
CA GLU A 56 3.62 -5.96 6.25
C GLU A 56 3.13 -7.28 6.85
N LEU A 57 1.87 -7.31 7.31
CA LEU A 57 1.23 -8.53 7.80
C LEU A 57 1.16 -9.59 6.70
N LEU A 58 0.84 -9.19 5.47
CA LEU A 58 0.78 -10.08 4.32
C LEU A 58 2.15 -10.68 3.98
N LEU A 59 3.23 -9.90 4.05
CA LEU A 59 4.59 -10.41 3.87
C LEU A 59 4.94 -11.45 4.94
N LYS A 60 4.54 -11.22 6.20
CA LYS A 60 4.71 -12.21 7.28
C LYS A 60 3.93 -13.48 6.98
N LEU A 61 2.67 -13.37 6.55
CA LEU A 61 1.84 -14.52 6.17
C LEU A 61 2.44 -15.28 4.99
N ALA A 62 2.95 -14.59 3.97
CA ALA A 62 3.59 -15.18 2.80
C ALA A 62 4.84 -15.99 3.20
N LEU A 63 5.66 -15.48 4.13
CA LEU A 63 6.82 -16.19 4.66
C LEU A 63 6.42 -17.47 5.40
N LEU A 64 5.34 -17.43 6.19
CA LEU A 64 4.81 -18.60 6.88
C LEU A 64 4.22 -19.62 5.89
N ALA A 65 3.47 -19.16 4.89
CA ALA A 65 2.84 -20.02 3.88
C ALA A 65 3.87 -20.74 2.98
N LYS A 66 5.04 -20.13 2.75
CA LYS A 66 6.11 -20.69 1.91
C LYS A 66 6.96 -21.76 2.63
N ARG A 67 6.96 -21.81 3.97
CA ARG A 67 7.71 -22.84 4.70
C ARG A 67 7.05 -24.21 4.51
N LYS A 68 7.85 -25.23 4.19
CA LYS A 68 7.36 -26.60 4.04
C LYS A 68 6.86 -27.12 5.40
N PRO A 69 5.68 -27.75 5.46
CA PRO A 69 4.95 -28.05 6.70
C PRO A 69 5.51 -29.22 7.53
N LEU A 70 6.74 -29.66 7.25
CA LEU A 70 7.31 -30.87 7.86
C LEU A 70 7.84 -30.64 9.29
N PHE A 71 8.24 -29.42 9.67
CA PHE A 71 8.89 -29.19 10.98
C PHE A 71 8.53 -27.89 11.71
N ASP A 72 7.80 -26.96 11.10
CA ASP A 72 7.52 -25.65 11.73
C ASP A 72 6.17 -25.07 11.24
N ASP A 73 5.17 -25.94 11.05
CA ASP A 73 3.84 -25.52 10.61
C ASP A 73 3.08 -24.87 11.77
N ARG A 74 2.68 -23.61 11.60
CA ARG A 74 1.97 -22.82 12.63
C ARG A 74 0.55 -22.49 12.16
N PRO A 75 -0.37 -23.47 12.12
CA PRO A 75 -1.70 -23.28 11.56
C PRO A 75 -2.52 -22.22 12.31
N VAL A 76 -2.31 -22.10 13.63
CA VAL A 76 -2.99 -21.08 14.45
C VAL A 76 -2.54 -19.66 14.07
N GLU A 77 -1.21 -19.41 14.02
CA GLU A 77 -0.66 -18.10 13.64
C GLU A 77 -1.06 -17.71 12.20
N ILE A 78 -1.09 -18.67 11.28
CA ILE A 78 -1.56 -18.48 9.90
C ILE A 78 -3.06 -18.10 9.89
N GLY A 79 -3.89 -18.81 10.64
CA GLY A 79 -5.33 -18.54 10.74
C GLY A 79 -5.63 -17.16 11.33
N GLU A 80 -4.94 -16.80 12.41
CA GLU A 80 -5.08 -15.48 13.06
C GLU A 80 -4.65 -14.35 12.12
N LEU A 81 -3.48 -14.45 11.47
CA LEU A 81 -3.02 -13.46 10.50
C LEU A 81 -3.97 -13.34 9.32
N THR A 82 -4.49 -14.46 8.82
CA THR A 82 -5.49 -14.47 7.74
C THR A 82 -6.76 -13.72 8.14
N TYR A 83 -7.25 -13.95 9.36
CA TYR A 83 -8.43 -13.27 9.87
C TYR A 83 -8.22 -11.76 10.02
N VAL A 84 -7.10 -11.34 10.61
CA VAL A 84 -6.74 -9.92 10.78
C VAL A 84 -6.62 -9.23 9.42
N ILE A 85 -5.87 -9.82 8.49
CA ILE A 85 -5.68 -9.25 7.14
C ILE A 85 -7.01 -9.13 6.41
N LYS A 86 -7.89 -10.14 6.49
CA LYS A 86 -9.23 -10.09 5.88
C LYS A 86 -10.06 -8.94 6.47
N GLN A 87 -10.01 -8.73 7.77
CA GLN A 87 -10.73 -7.64 8.43
C GLN A 87 -10.18 -6.28 8.02
N ASP A 88 -8.86 -6.12 7.96
CA ASP A 88 -8.20 -4.88 7.55
C ASP A 88 -8.51 -4.54 6.09
N ILE A 89 -8.50 -5.54 5.19
CA ILE A 89 -8.91 -5.37 3.79
C ILE A 89 -10.31 -4.77 3.70
N PHE A 90 -11.28 -5.34 4.43
CA PHE A 90 -12.65 -4.84 4.45
C PHE A 90 -12.75 -3.39 4.99
N LYS A 91 -12.04 -3.08 6.08
CA LYS A 91 -12.00 -1.72 6.65
C LYS A 91 -11.40 -0.70 5.69
N ILE A 92 -10.34 -1.08 4.99
CA ILE A 92 -9.67 -0.21 4.01
C ILE A 92 -10.58 0.05 2.81
N GLU A 93 -11.22 -0.99 2.27
CA GLU A 93 -12.20 -0.84 1.17
C GLU A 93 -13.33 0.12 1.56
N GLN A 94 -13.89 -0.03 2.76
CA GLN A 94 -14.92 0.88 3.26
C GLN A 94 -14.42 2.32 3.41
N SER A 95 -13.18 2.50 3.87
CA SER A 95 -12.55 3.81 4.03
C SER A 95 -12.27 4.48 2.69
N ILE A 96 -11.86 3.72 1.67
CA ILE A 96 -11.68 4.20 0.29
C ILE A 96 -13.02 4.64 -0.31
N GLN A 97 -14.09 3.84 -0.13
CA GLN A 97 -15.43 4.22 -0.57
C GLN A 97 -15.92 5.52 0.09
N ASN A 98 -15.69 5.67 1.39
CA ASN A 98 -16.06 6.88 2.13
C ASN A 98 -15.25 8.10 1.64
N LEU A 99 -13.95 7.93 1.40
CA LEU A 99 -13.10 8.97 0.82
C LEU A 99 -13.57 9.37 -0.59
N GLN A 100 -14.05 8.42 -1.39
CA GLN A 100 -14.58 8.67 -2.72
C GLN A 100 -15.89 9.49 -2.67
N LYS A 101 -16.79 9.18 -1.73
CA LYS A 101 -18.00 9.97 -1.49
C LYS A 101 -17.65 11.40 -1.07
N PHE A 102 -16.67 11.55 -0.17
CA PHE A 102 -16.16 12.85 0.27
C PHE A 102 -15.62 13.68 -0.90
N ALA A 103 -14.79 13.08 -1.76
CA ALA A 103 -14.23 13.75 -2.93
C ALA A 103 -15.31 14.25 -3.92
N ARG A 104 -16.40 13.50 -4.09
CA ARG A 104 -17.54 13.91 -4.94
C ARG A 104 -18.38 15.01 -4.30
N GLY A 105 -18.58 14.96 -2.98
CA GLY A 105 -19.36 15.95 -2.23
C GLY A 105 -18.74 17.35 -2.22
N ASP A 106 -17.42 17.44 -2.11
CA ASP A 106 -16.68 18.72 -2.18
C ASP A 106 -16.59 19.29 -3.61
N SER A 107 -16.93 18.52 -4.65
CA SER A 107 -16.82 18.93 -6.05
C SER A 107 -17.95 19.87 -6.52
N LEU A 108 -18.95 20.16 -5.68
CA LEU A 108 -20.11 21.00 -6.02
C LEU A 108 -19.80 22.52 -6.04
N ILE A 109 -18.66 22.95 -5.51
CA ILE A 109 -18.28 24.37 -5.43
C ILE A 109 -17.12 24.61 -6.38
N GLN A 110 -17.36 25.06 -7.63
CA GLN A 110 -16.36 25.41 -8.67
C GLN A 110 -14.90 25.10 -8.30
N VAL A 111 -14.55 23.82 -8.23
CA VAL A 111 -13.22 23.40 -7.79
C VAL A 111 -12.30 23.46 -8.99
N ASP A 112 -11.15 24.11 -8.82
CA ASP A 112 -10.07 24.17 -9.79
C ASP A 112 -9.80 22.77 -10.40
N SER A 113 -9.70 22.71 -11.73
CA SER A 113 -9.49 21.47 -12.50
C SER A 113 -8.31 20.66 -11.94
N GLN A 114 -7.25 21.36 -11.51
CA GLN A 114 -6.05 20.77 -10.94
C GLN A 114 -6.31 20.02 -9.63
N ILE A 115 -7.16 20.56 -8.74
CA ILE A 115 -7.51 19.89 -7.47
C ILE A 115 -8.32 18.63 -7.77
N THR A 116 -9.29 18.72 -8.67
CA THR A 116 -10.10 17.56 -9.08
C THR A 116 -9.23 16.43 -9.65
N GLN A 117 -8.22 16.76 -10.46
CA GLN A 117 -7.27 15.79 -10.99
C GLN A 117 -6.40 15.17 -9.88
N TYR A 118 -5.92 15.98 -8.93
CA TYR A 118 -5.17 15.49 -7.77
C TYR A 118 -5.99 14.47 -6.95
N LEU A 119 -7.25 14.80 -6.62
CA LEU A 119 -8.12 13.92 -5.85
C LEU A 119 -8.34 12.57 -6.57
N LYS A 120 -8.58 12.62 -7.89
CA LYS A 120 -8.72 11.41 -8.73
C LYS A 120 -7.44 10.57 -8.75
N ASN A 121 -6.27 11.19 -8.92
CA ASN A 121 -4.98 10.49 -8.96
C ASN A 121 -4.69 9.79 -7.63
N VAL A 122 -4.92 10.46 -6.49
CA VAL A 122 -4.75 9.87 -5.16
C VAL A 122 -5.70 8.69 -4.98
N MET A 123 -6.97 8.84 -5.37
CA MET A 123 -7.95 7.76 -5.30
C MET A 123 -7.54 6.55 -6.13
N ASN A 124 -7.09 6.79 -7.37
CA ASN A 124 -6.61 5.73 -8.27
C ASN A 124 -5.40 5.00 -7.68
N LEU A 125 -4.45 5.74 -7.11
CA LEU A 125 -3.27 5.16 -6.46
C LEU A 125 -3.65 4.27 -5.26
N LEU A 126 -4.55 4.75 -4.39
CA LEU A 126 -5.02 3.97 -3.25
C LEU A 126 -5.74 2.70 -3.69
N ASN A 127 -6.61 2.80 -4.71
CA ASN A 127 -7.30 1.63 -5.27
C ASN A 127 -6.33 0.62 -5.90
N LEU A 128 -5.33 1.09 -6.65
CA LEU A 128 -4.33 0.21 -7.25
C LEU A 128 -3.54 -0.54 -6.17
N LYS A 129 -3.04 0.18 -5.16
CA LYS A 129 -2.33 -0.44 -4.03
C LYS A 129 -3.19 -1.45 -3.29
N MET A 130 -4.44 -1.09 -3.02
CA MET A 130 -5.38 -1.97 -2.32
C MET A 130 -5.67 -3.24 -3.12
N LYS A 131 -5.92 -3.09 -4.44
CA LYS A 131 -6.13 -4.23 -5.34
C LYS A 131 -4.94 -5.16 -5.38
N ASN A 132 -3.72 -4.62 -5.38
CA ASN A 132 -2.49 -5.43 -5.31
C ASN A 132 -2.43 -6.21 -3.99
N VAL A 133 -2.68 -5.57 -2.85
CA VAL A 133 -2.72 -6.24 -1.53
C VAL A 133 -3.77 -7.37 -1.51
N SER A 134 -4.98 -7.12 -1.98
CA SER A 134 -6.04 -8.15 -2.04
C SER A 134 -5.68 -9.30 -3.00
N GLY A 135 -5.01 -9.00 -4.12
CA GLY A 135 -4.52 -9.99 -5.07
C GLY A 135 -3.45 -10.90 -4.47
N GLU A 136 -2.41 -10.31 -3.87
CA GLU A 136 -1.34 -11.03 -3.19
C GLU A 136 -1.87 -11.87 -2.03
N PHE A 137 -2.83 -11.35 -1.25
CA PHE A 137 -3.50 -12.11 -0.20
C PHE A 137 -4.16 -13.38 -0.74
N LYS A 138 -4.88 -13.28 -1.85
CA LYS A 138 -5.48 -14.45 -2.51
C LYS A 138 -4.40 -15.46 -2.94
N SER A 139 -3.34 -15.01 -3.59
CA SER A 139 -2.25 -15.89 -4.05
C SER A 139 -1.53 -16.61 -2.89
N VAL A 140 -1.35 -15.95 -1.75
CA VAL A 140 -0.76 -16.56 -0.55
C VAL A 140 -1.66 -17.66 0.02
N LEU A 141 -2.98 -17.46 0.05
CA LEU A 141 -3.93 -18.49 0.50
C LEU A 141 -3.97 -19.69 -0.46
N GLU A 142 -3.94 -19.45 -1.77
CA GLU A 142 -3.87 -20.51 -2.77
C GLU A 142 -2.58 -21.33 -2.64
N LEU A 143 -1.44 -20.67 -2.41
CA LEU A 143 -0.16 -21.34 -2.15
C LEU A 143 -0.24 -22.22 -0.90
N ARG A 144 -0.85 -21.72 0.18
CA ARG A 144 -1.02 -22.49 1.42
C ARG A 144 -1.87 -23.74 1.18
N GLN A 145 -3.00 -23.60 0.50
CA GLN A 145 -3.88 -24.72 0.18
C GLN A 145 -3.14 -25.79 -0.64
N LYS A 146 -2.34 -25.37 -1.63
CA LYS A 146 -1.51 -26.28 -2.40
C LYS A 146 -0.48 -27.02 -1.53
N ASN A 147 0.17 -26.32 -0.59
CA ASN A 147 1.15 -26.93 0.29
C ASN A 147 0.52 -27.95 1.26
N GLU A 148 -0.69 -27.68 1.75
CA GLU A 148 -1.45 -28.64 2.57
C GLU A 148 -1.85 -29.89 1.77
N LEU A 149 -2.28 -29.71 0.52
CA LEU A 149 -2.60 -30.84 -0.37
C LEU A 149 -1.36 -31.70 -0.64
N VAL A 150 -0.22 -31.08 -0.96
CA VAL A 150 1.04 -31.79 -1.21
C VAL A 150 1.45 -32.60 0.03
N LYS A 151 1.32 -32.04 1.23
CA LYS A 151 1.59 -32.76 2.48
C LYS A 151 0.72 -34.02 2.61
N GLN A 152 -0.59 -33.90 2.41
CA GLN A 152 -1.51 -35.04 2.49
C GLN A 152 -1.17 -36.13 1.46
N ILE A 153 -0.75 -35.74 0.25
CA ILE A 153 -0.32 -36.67 -0.80
C ILE A 153 0.98 -37.37 -0.42
N GLU A 154 1.98 -36.63 0.10
CA GLU A 154 3.26 -37.19 0.55
C GLU A 154 3.05 -38.19 1.71
N GLU A 155 2.18 -37.88 2.67
CA GLU A 155 1.80 -38.77 3.77
C GLU A 155 1.10 -40.04 3.26
N GLY A 156 0.14 -39.90 2.34
CA GLY A 156 -0.55 -41.04 1.74
C GLY A 156 0.38 -41.93 0.92
N THR A 157 1.29 -41.34 0.16
CA THR A 157 2.28 -42.07 -0.64
C THR A 157 3.27 -42.83 0.25
N PHE A 158 3.67 -42.27 1.39
CA PHE A 158 4.50 -42.95 2.37
C PHE A 158 3.81 -44.17 2.96
N LEU A 159 2.53 -44.05 3.35
CA LEU A 159 1.75 -45.17 3.89
C LEU A 159 1.60 -46.32 2.89
N ILE A 160 1.37 -46.01 1.61
CA ILE A 160 1.32 -47.02 0.54
C ILE A 160 2.67 -47.73 0.40
N ARG A 161 3.77 -46.97 0.38
CA ARG A 161 5.13 -47.55 0.23
C ARG A 161 5.54 -48.42 1.42
N CYS A 162 5.13 -48.05 2.64
CA CYS A 162 5.34 -48.88 3.83
C CYS A 162 4.52 -50.18 3.77
N ALA A 163 3.30 -50.13 3.23
CA ALA A 163 2.48 -51.34 3.07
C ALA A 163 3.10 -52.32 2.06
N GLU A 164 3.64 -51.83 0.94
CA GLU A 164 4.32 -52.67 -0.08
C GLU A 164 5.63 -53.30 0.40
N GLN A 165 6.24 -52.80 1.49
CA GLN A 165 7.49 -53.34 2.06
C GLN A 165 7.28 -54.41 3.13
N THR A 166 6.02 -54.75 3.43
CA THR A 166 5.65 -55.74 4.45
C THR A 166 5.19 -57.08 3.85
N GLU A 167 5.17 -57.21 2.52
CA GLU A 167 5.03 -58.47 1.76
C GLU A 167 6.39 -58.94 1.22
#